data_AF-A0AA50CHM8-F1
#
_entry.id   AF-A0AA50CHM8-F1
#
_cell.length_a   1.000
_cell.length_b   1.000
_cell.length_c   1.000
_cell.angle_alpha   90.00
_cell.angle_beta   90.00
_cell.angle_gamma   90.00
#
_symmetry.space_group_name_H-M   'P 1'
#
loop_
_entity.id
_entity.type
_entity.pdbx_description
1 polymer ?
#
loop_
_entity_poly.entity_id
_entity_poly.type
_entity_poly.pdbx_seq_one_letter_code
_entity_poly.pdbx_strand_id
1 'polypeptide(L)'
;MENPIRRLYRDQKKTLDLIRHAGPVSGFEPTVRRLFGDNPSHGKTVRIGNREFKYAGNAKNLVSFLPARWAAELEARGGAWLGCENWWAGYPLIVFMEMRVGDDGAAGLLRLNAEVGPVSDHDVRKGIIEVIRSAATAKGVERIQFQADALDERRLYSRFLRGNSIALNDVRDVNELERKFVELIASFEPEFELVASVVPLLPR
;
A
#
# COMPACT_ATOMS: atom_id res chain seq x y z
N MET A 1 -12.17 27.36 11.73
CA MET A 1 -11.42 26.54 12.69
C MET A 1 -11.04 25.22 12.01
N GLU A 2 -9.76 24.97 11.78
CA GLU A 2 -9.32 23.67 11.22
C GLU A 2 -9.59 22.56 12.25
N ASN A 3 -10.21 21.46 11.79
CA ASN A 3 -10.50 20.28 12.61
C ASN A 3 -9.19 19.70 13.20
N PRO A 4 -9.10 19.40 14.50
CA PRO A 4 -7.90 18.86 15.15
C PRO A 4 -7.36 17.58 14.49
N ILE A 5 -8.22 16.80 13.82
CA ILE A 5 -7.84 15.63 13.02
C ILE A 5 -7.01 16.04 11.78
N ARG A 6 -7.29 17.20 11.16
CA ARG A 6 -6.50 17.74 10.04
C ARG A 6 -5.08 18.10 10.47
N ARG A 7 -4.90 18.63 11.69
CA ARG A 7 -3.56 18.89 12.25
C ARG A 7 -2.82 17.59 12.51
N LEU A 8 -3.46 16.60 13.13
CA LEU A 8 -2.84 15.30 13.40
C LEU A 8 -2.40 14.57 12.12
N TYR A 9 -3.20 14.62 11.04
CA TYR A 9 -2.87 14.02 9.75
C TYR A 9 -1.70 14.74 9.06
N ARG A 10 -1.71 16.08 9.10
CA ARG A 10 -0.59 16.89 8.61
C ARG A 10 0.67 16.67 9.44
N ASP A 11 0.53 16.44 10.74
CA ASP A 11 1.65 16.26 11.68
C ASP A 11 2.22 14.84 11.64
N GLN A 12 1.42 13.79 11.45
CA GLN A 12 1.92 12.43 11.21
C GLN A 12 2.57 12.28 9.83
N LYS A 13 2.02 12.94 8.80
CA LYS A 13 2.67 13.06 7.48
C LYS A 13 3.96 13.88 7.56
N LYS A 14 3.97 14.98 8.33
CA LYS A 14 5.19 15.75 8.62
C LYS A 14 6.23 14.96 9.41
N THR A 15 5.85 14.09 10.33
CA THR A 15 6.80 13.23 11.05
C THR A 15 7.45 12.20 10.11
N LEU A 16 6.75 11.77 9.04
CA LEU A 16 7.35 11.01 7.95
C LEU A 16 8.24 11.87 7.03
N ASP A 17 7.87 13.13 6.80
CA ASP A 17 8.66 14.08 5.98
C ASP A 17 9.88 14.68 6.72
N LEU A 18 9.90 14.68 8.07
CA LEU A 18 10.95 15.28 8.91
C LEU A 18 12.20 14.39 9.08
N ILE A 19 12.16 13.13 8.61
CA ILE A 19 13.33 12.27 8.53
C ILE A 19 13.79 12.15 7.07
N ARG A 20 14.40 13.23 6.56
CA ARG A 20 15.67 13.26 5.82
C ARG A 20 15.74 14.48 4.91
N HIS A 21 16.75 15.31 5.20
CA HIS A 21 17.66 16.00 4.31
C HIS A 21 17.36 15.86 2.81
N ALA A 22 17.47 16.97 2.06
CA ALA A 22 17.46 17.00 0.60
C ALA A 22 18.54 16.05 0.03
N GLY A 23 18.20 14.77 -0.02
CA GLY A 23 19.03 13.72 -0.58
C GLY A 23 19.06 13.83 -2.11
N PRO A 24 20.01 13.15 -2.74
CA PRO A 24 20.14 13.12 -4.19
C PRO A 24 18.81 12.76 -4.87
N VAL A 25 18.60 13.31 -6.06
CA VAL A 25 17.42 13.05 -6.90
C VAL A 25 17.34 11.55 -7.16
N SER A 26 16.38 10.87 -6.53
CA SER A 26 16.17 9.43 -6.71
C SER A 26 15.51 9.12 -8.04
N GLY A 27 15.78 7.94 -8.59
CA GLY A 27 15.13 7.40 -9.79
C GLY A 27 13.67 6.96 -9.56
N PHE A 28 13.15 7.07 -8.34
CA PHE A 28 11.82 6.58 -7.98
C PHE A 28 10.68 7.27 -8.74
N GLU A 29 10.63 8.60 -8.75
CA GLU A 29 9.59 9.33 -9.47
C GLU A 29 9.62 9.02 -10.99
N PRO A 30 10.78 9.06 -11.68
CA PRO A 30 10.88 8.57 -13.06
C PRO A 30 10.38 7.13 -13.25
N THR A 31 10.68 6.22 -12.31
CA THR A 31 10.20 4.83 -12.35
C THR A 31 8.68 4.76 -12.25
N VAL A 32 8.07 5.52 -11.34
CA VAL A 32 6.62 5.61 -11.21
C VAL A 32 6.00 6.14 -12.50
N ARG A 33 6.61 7.15 -13.13
CA ARG A 33 6.13 7.68 -14.41
C ARG A 33 6.19 6.64 -15.54
N ARG A 34 7.23 5.82 -15.60
CA ARG A 34 7.31 4.71 -16.59
C ARG A 34 6.23 3.66 -16.37
N LEU A 35 5.99 3.28 -15.12
CA LEU A 35 5.06 2.19 -14.78
C LEU A 35 3.58 2.62 -14.79
N PHE A 36 3.28 3.84 -14.37
CA PHE A 36 1.90 4.34 -14.24
C PHE A 36 1.53 5.40 -15.29
N GLY A 37 2.51 5.95 -16.03
CA GLY A 37 2.38 7.06 -16.96
C GLY A 37 2.85 8.39 -16.36
N ASP A 38 3.05 9.42 -17.19
CA ASP A 38 3.62 10.71 -16.74
C ASP A 38 2.76 11.51 -15.77
N ASN A 39 1.43 11.34 -15.83
CA ASN A 39 0.48 11.98 -14.94
C ASN A 39 -0.79 11.11 -14.79
N PRO A 40 -0.71 9.98 -14.07
CA PRO A 40 -1.83 9.06 -13.95
C PRO A 40 -2.94 9.71 -13.12
N SER A 41 -4.16 9.69 -13.66
CA SER A 41 -5.33 10.09 -12.90
C SER A 41 -5.67 9.03 -11.84
N HIS A 42 -6.24 9.48 -10.72
CA HIS A 42 -6.79 8.58 -9.71
C HIS A 42 -7.78 7.59 -10.34
N GLY A 43 -7.69 6.32 -9.96
CA GLY A 43 -8.52 5.23 -10.48
C GLY A 43 -8.09 4.70 -11.86
N LYS A 44 -7.10 5.30 -12.53
CA LYS A 44 -6.61 4.82 -13.82
C LYS A 44 -6.04 3.40 -13.67
N THR A 45 -6.54 2.49 -14.50
CA THR A 45 -6.00 1.14 -14.62
C THR A 45 -4.70 1.16 -15.41
N VAL A 46 -3.67 0.51 -14.88
CA VAL A 46 -2.38 0.31 -15.54
C VAL A 46 -2.00 -1.16 -15.47
N ARG A 47 -1.20 -1.63 -16.44
CA ARG A 47 -0.67 -2.99 -16.45
C ARG A 47 0.80 -2.97 -16.02
N ILE A 48 1.12 -3.70 -14.97
CA ILE A 48 2.48 -3.89 -14.47
C ILE A 48 2.78 -5.38 -14.50
N GLY A 49 3.70 -5.79 -15.37
CA GLY A 49 3.88 -7.21 -15.71
C GLY A 49 2.60 -7.81 -16.30
N ASN A 50 2.10 -8.88 -15.68
CA ASN A 50 0.90 -9.59 -16.13
C ASN A 50 -0.38 -9.21 -15.38
N ARG A 51 -0.32 -8.17 -14.53
CA ARG A 51 -1.40 -7.82 -13.61
C ARG A 51 -1.83 -6.37 -13.80
N GLU A 52 -3.08 -6.12 -13.48
CA GLU A 52 -3.69 -4.79 -13.56
C GLU A 52 -3.82 -4.18 -12.17
N PHE A 53 -3.56 -2.87 -12.11
CA PHE A 53 -3.62 -2.09 -10.88
C PHE A 53 -4.34 -0.78 -11.13
N LYS A 54 -5.14 -0.32 -10.17
CA LYS A 54 -5.72 1.03 -10.17
C LYS A 54 -4.79 1.97 -9.41
N TYR A 55 -4.31 3.01 -10.09
CA TYR A 55 -3.50 4.06 -9.47
C TYR A 55 -4.30 4.84 -8.43
N ALA A 56 -3.74 5.10 -7.25
CA ALA A 56 -4.40 5.88 -6.20
C ALA A 56 -3.71 7.23 -5.94
N GLY A 57 -2.38 7.30 -6.04
CA GLY A 57 -1.61 8.53 -5.82
C GLY A 57 -0.15 8.25 -5.55
N ASN A 58 0.68 9.29 -5.55
CA ASN A 58 2.11 9.18 -5.23
C ASN A 58 2.61 10.36 -4.38
N ALA A 59 3.78 10.16 -3.81
CA ALA A 59 4.63 11.13 -3.14
C ALA A 59 6.09 10.87 -3.55
N LYS A 60 7.04 11.64 -3.02
CA LYS A 60 8.46 11.62 -3.44
C LYS A 60 9.05 10.20 -3.58
N ASN A 61 8.83 9.35 -2.58
CA ASN A 61 9.38 7.98 -2.52
C ASN A 61 8.31 6.92 -2.31
N LEU A 62 7.05 7.24 -2.65
CA LEU A 62 5.94 6.33 -2.41
C LEU A 62 4.92 6.41 -3.56
N VAL A 63 4.42 5.27 -4.01
CA VAL A 63 3.26 5.20 -4.91
C VAL A 63 2.24 4.21 -4.36
N SER A 64 0.99 4.60 -4.36
CA SER A 64 -0.13 3.81 -3.89
C SER A 64 -1.06 3.44 -5.02
N PHE A 65 -1.57 2.22 -4.93
CA PHE A 65 -2.39 1.59 -5.95
C PHE A 65 -3.18 0.43 -5.32
N LEU A 66 -4.14 -0.11 -6.07
CA LEU A 66 -4.83 -1.34 -5.69
C LEU A 66 -4.69 -2.36 -6.80
N PRO A 67 -4.52 -3.66 -6.50
CA PRO A 67 -4.80 -4.71 -7.47
C PRO A 67 -6.21 -4.51 -8.04
N ALA A 68 -6.36 -4.55 -9.37
CA ALA A 68 -7.63 -4.25 -10.03
C ALA A 68 -8.77 -5.15 -9.53
N ARG A 69 -8.45 -6.41 -9.23
CA ARG A 69 -9.41 -7.36 -8.65
C ARG A 69 -9.88 -6.95 -7.26
N TRP A 70 -9.00 -6.43 -6.39
CA TRP A 70 -9.43 -5.90 -5.08
C TRP A 70 -10.41 -4.75 -5.27
N ALA A 71 -10.07 -3.80 -6.15
CA ALA A 71 -10.92 -2.65 -6.42
C ALA A 71 -12.29 -3.07 -6.96
N ALA A 72 -12.34 -4.01 -7.92
CA ALA A 72 -13.60 -4.51 -8.48
C ALA A 72 -14.49 -5.17 -7.40
N GLU A 73 -13.91 -6.03 -6.56
CA GLU A 73 -14.66 -6.69 -5.48
C GLU A 73 -15.14 -5.67 -4.42
N LEU A 74 -14.32 -4.65 -4.10
CA LEU A 74 -14.70 -3.59 -3.16
C LEU A 74 -15.81 -2.69 -3.74
N GLU A 75 -15.75 -2.37 -5.02
CA GLU A 75 -16.77 -1.61 -5.77
C GLU A 75 -18.09 -2.38 -5.85
N ALA A 76 -18.04 -3.67 -6.14
CA ALA A 76 -19.22 -4.53 -6.26
C ALA A 76 -20.04 -4.60 -4.97
N ARG A 77 -19.39 -4.39 -3.81
CA ARG A 77 -20.09 -4.31 -2.52
C ARG A 77 -20.86 -3.00 -2.35
N GLY A 78 -20.63 -1.97 -3.17
CA GLY A 78 -21.31 -0.66 -3.12
C GLY A 78 -21.00 0.15 -1.85
N GLY A 79 -21.52 1.36 -1.68
CA GLY A 79 -21.41 2.12 -0.41
C GLY A 79 -20.01 2.63 -0.03
N ALA A 80 -19.96 3.72 0.74
CA ALA A 80 -18.72 4.23 1.31
C ALA A 80 -18.30 3.41 2.53
N TRP A 81 -16.99 3.21 2.70
CA TRP A 81 -16.43 2.65 3.92
C TRP A 81 -16.22 3.78 4.92
N LEU A 82 -17.07 3.82 5.96
CA LEU A 82 -17.02 4.89 6.95
C LEU A 82 -15.62 5.00 7.58
N GLY A 83 -15.09 6.21 7.65
CA GLY A 83 -13.72 6.50 8.08
C GLY A 83 -12.67 6.48 6.96
N CYS A 84 -12.99 5.90 5.79
CA CYS A 84 -12.09 5.85 4.64
C CYS A 84 -12.31 6.99 3.63
N GLU A 85 -13.17 7.97 3.90
CA GLU A 85 -13.57 9.00 2.92
C GLU A 85 -12.39 9.86 2.42
N ASN A 86 -11.41 10.08 3.28
CA ASN A 86 -10.17 10.80 2.94
C ASN A 86 -8.96 9.85 2.82
N TRP A 87 -9.21 8.54 2.82
CA TRP A 87 -8.19 7.50 2.80
C TRP A 87 -8.03 6.96 1.38
N TRP A 88 -7.02 7.45 0.69
CA TRP A 88 -6.62 7.03 -0.66
C TRP A 88 -7.81 6.97 -1.64
N ALA A 89 -8.23 5.76 -2.03
CA ALA A 89 -9.30 5.50 -2.99
C ALA A 89 -10.67 5.25 -2.32
N GLY A 90 -10.84 5.57 -1.04
CA GLY A 90 -12.10 5.38 -0.33
C GLY A 90 -12.35 3.95 0.17
N TYR A 91 -11.32 3.10 0.12
CA TYR A 91 -11.41 1.67 0.42
C TYR A 91 -10.68 1.30 1.71
N PRO A 92 -11.09 0.23 2.41
CA PRO A 92 -10.46 -0.22 3.65
C PRO A 92 -9.16 -0.97 3.39
N LEU A 93 -8.75 -1.15 2.13
CA LEU A 93 -7.53 -1.84 1.73
C LEU A 93 -6.73 -0.96 0.77
N ILE A 94 -5.41 -0.98 0.91
CA ILE A 94 -4.49 -0.28 0.02
C ILE A 94 -3.22 -1.09 -0.16
N VAL A 95 -2.58 -0.92 -1.32
CA VAL A 95 -1.20 -1.37 -1.58
C VAL A 95 -0.35 -0.14 -1.90
N PHE A 96 0.89 -0.12 -1.44
CA PHE A 96 1.83 0.94 -1.83
C PHE A 96 3.27 0.47 -1.85
N MET A 97 4.02 0.95 -2.83
CA MET A 97 5.46 0.78 -2.92
C MET A 97 6.14 1.98 -2.26
N GLU A 98 7.09 1.72 -1.37
CA GLU A 98 7.92 2.72 -0.71
C GLU A 98 9.41 2.46 -1.05
N MET A 99 10.16 3.50 -1.38
CA MET A 99 11.62 3.44 -1.49
C MET A 99 12.26 4.07 -0.26
N ARG A 100 13.22 3.35 0.35
CA ARG A 100 14.07 3.86 1.41
C ARG A 100 15.50 3.89 0.93
N VAL A 101 16.14 5.05 1.07
CA VAL A 101 17.56 5.22 0.76
C VAL A 101 18.39 4.65 1.92
N GLY A 102 19.56 4.07 1.65
CA GLY A 102 20.53 3.67 2.65
C GLY A 102 21.21 4.87 3.30
N ASP A 103 22.05 4.63 4.30
CA ASP A 103 22.79 5.71 4.97
C ASP A 103 23.91 6.29 4.10
N ASP A 104 24.41 5.51 3.14
CA ASP A 104 25.38 5.93 2.13
C ASP A 104 24.79 6.83 1.04
N GLY A 105 23.46 7.00 0.99
CA GLY A 105 22.77 7.79 -0.02
C GLY A 105 22.73 7.18 -1.43
N ALA A 106 23.35 6.02 -1.63
CA ALA A 106 23.51 5.37 -2.93
C ALA A 106 22.67 4.09 -3.01
N ALA A 107 22.80 3.18 -2.05
CA ALA A 107 22.01 1.97 -1.98
C ALA A 107 20.63 2.24 -1.36
N GLY A 108 19.75 1.25 -1.38
CA GLY A 108 18.43 1.39 -0.77
C GLY A 108 17.62 0.11 -0.71
N LEU A 109 16.32 0.27 -0.48
CA LEU A 109 15.34 -0.80 -0.36
C LEU A 109 14.03 -0.35 -1.01
N LEU A 110 13.46 -1.17 -1.89
CA LEU A 110 12.05 -1.09 -2.25
C LEU A 110 11.24 -1.96 -1.31
N ARG A 111 10.09 -1.47 -0.87
CA ARG A 111 9.17 -2.17 0.02
C ARG A 111 7.74 -2.09 -0.46
N LEU A 112 7.11 -3.25 -0.65
CA LEU A 112 5.71 -3.39 -1.02
C LEU A 112 4.85 -3.56 0.22
N ASN A 113 4.02 -2.59 0.55
CA ASN A 113 3.13 -2.67 1.71
C ASN A 113 1.70 -2.97 1.25
N ALA A 114 0.95 -3.74 2.04
CA ALA A 114 -0.50 -3.79 1.99
C ALA A 114 -1.06 -3.60 3.39
N GLU A 115 -2.16 -2.86 3.49
CA GLU A 115 -2.64 -2.30 4.75
C GLU A 115 -4.17 -2.28 4.83
N VAL A 116 -4.70 -2.60 6.01
CA VAL A 116 -6.10 -2.31 6.38
C VAL A 116 -6.17 -0.89 6.92
N GLY A 117 -7.05 -0.09 6.31
CA GLY A 117 -7.23 1.33 6.54
C GLY A 117 -8.07 1.69 7.78
N PRO A 118 -8.37 2.98 7.94
CA PRO A 118 -8.98 3.55 9.14
C PRO A 118 -10.52 3.45 9.08
N VAL A 119 -11.05 2.23 9.00
CA VAL A 119 -12.50 2.02 9.15
C VAL A 119 -12.93 2.52 10.53
N SER A 120 -13.96 3.36 10.57
CA SER A 120 -14.37 4.08 11.78
C SER A 120 -14.93 3.15 12.86
N ASP A 121 -15.61 2.08 12.46
CA ASP A 121 -16.09 1.04 13.36
C ASP A 121 -14.95 0.04 13.63
N HIS A 122 -14.57 -0.05 14.91
CA HIS A 122 -13.49 -0.92 15.35
C HIS A 122 -13.79 -2.40 15.11
N ASP A 123 -15.01 -2.86 15.35
CA ASP A 123 -15.40 -4.26 15.20
C ASP A 123 -15.40 -4.67 13.73
N VAL A 124 -15.85 -3.78 12.83
CA VAL A 124 -15.74 -3.97 11.38
C VAL A 124 -14.27 -4.07 10.98
N ARG A 125 -13.41 -3.14 11.42
CA ARG A 125 -11.97 -3.18 11.13
C ARG A 125 -11.31 -4.46 11.62
N LYS A 126 -11.64 -4.90 12.84
CA LYS A 126 -11.15 -6.14 13.44
C LYS A 126 -11.59 -7.35 12.61
N GLY A 127 -12.86 -7.42 12.22
CA GLY A 127 -13.35 -8.51 11.40
C GLY A 127 -12.69 -8.55 10.01
N ILE A 128 -12.34 -7.40 9.39
CA ILE A 128 -11.55 -7.38 8.15
C ILE A 128 -10.19 -8.05 8.35
N ILE A 129 -9.49 -7.68 9.44
CA ILE A 129 -8.18 -8.24 9.79
C ILE A 129 -8.28 -9.74 10.02
N GLU A 130 -9.28 -10.20 10.78
CA GLU A 130 -9.47 -11.62 11.08
C GLU A 130 -9.84 -12.45 9.85
N VAL A 131 -10.66 -11.92 8.94
CA VAL A 131 -11.01 -12.61 7.68
C VAL A 131 -9.76 -12.83 6.84
N ILE A 132 -8.94 -11.79 6.65
CA ILE A 132 -7.68 -11.89 5.87
C ILE A 132 -6.71 -12.86 6.55
N ARG A 133 -6.53 -12.73 7.87
CA ARG A 133 -5.63 -13.59 8.66
C ARG A 133 -6.05 -15.05 8.60
N SER A 134 -7.34 -15.35 8.80
CA SER A 134 -7.86 -16.70 8.81
C SER A 134 -7.71 -17.38 7.45
N ALA A 135 -7.98 -16.65 6.37
CA ALA A 135 -7.79 -17.17 5.02
C ALA A 135 -6.31 -17.43 4.70
N ALA A 136 -5.41 -16.53 5.09
CA ALA A 136 -3.97 -16.72 4.93
C ALA A 136 -3.49 -17.98 5.64
N THR A 137 -3.88 -18.18 6.90
CA THR A 137 -3.57 -19.41 7.66
C THR A 137 -4.14 -20.66 6.98
N ALA A 138 -5.41 -20.62 6.57
CA ALA A 138 -6.08 -21.77 5.95
C ALA A 138 -5.48 -22.16 4.59
N LYS A 139 -4.87 -21.21 3.87
CA LYS A 139 -4.24 -21.44 2.56
C LYS A 139 -2.72 -21.57 2.63
N GLY A 140 -2.12 -21.49 3.83
CA GLY A 140 -0.66 -21.56 4.00
C GLY A 140 0.09 -20.38 3.37
N VAL A 141 -0.53 -19.20 3.27
CA VAL A 141 0.10 -17.99 2.71
C VAL A 141 0.86 -17.26 3.82
N GLU A 142 2.06 -17.73 4.11
CA GLU A 142 2.86 -17.32 5.28
C GLU A 142 3.29 -15.85 5.26
N ARG A 143 3.33 -15.20 4.09
CA ARG A 143 3.74 -13.78 3.97
C ARG A 143 2.63 -12.80 4.35
N ILE A 144 1.41 -13.26 4.66
CA ILE A 144 0.36 -12.43 5.25
C ILE A 144 0.37 -12.62 6.77
N GLN A 145 0.96 -11.66 7.48
CA GLN A 145 1.00 -11.62 8.94
C GLN A 145 0.86 -10.19 9.46
N PHE A 146 -0.22 -9.98 10.22
CA PHE A 146 -0.43 -8.74 10.96
C PHE A 146 0.54 -8.60 12.15
N GLN A 147 0.75 -7.37 12.61
CA GLN A 147 1.46 -7.13 13.88
C GLN A 147 0.58 -7.56 15.07
N ALA A 148 1.20 -7.87 16.21
CA ALA A 148 0.50 -8.37 17.38
C ALA A 148 -0.58 -7.42 17.91
N ASP A 149 -0.35 -6.12 17.76
CA ASP A 149 -1.23 -5.03 18.17
C ASP A 149 -2.13 -4.51 17.02
N ALA A 150 -2.22 -5.23 15.90
CA ALA A 150 -3.05 -4.83 14.76
C ALA A 150 -4.55 -4.67 15.12
N LEU A 151 -5.00 -5.35 16.17
CA LEU A 151 -6.37 -5.31 16.67
C LEU A 151 -6.60 -4.27 17.77
N ASP A 152 -5.58 -3.50 18.16
CA ASP A 152 -5.77 -2.41 19.12
C ASP A 152 -6.66 -1.31 18.51
N GLU A 153 -7.66 -0.86 19.26
CA GLU A 153 -8.58 0.22 18.90
C GLU A 153 -7.85 1.53 18.58
N ARG A 154 -6.70 1.76 19.22
CA ARG A 154 -5.86 2.96 18.98
C ARG A 154 -5.14 2.91 17.64
N ARG A 155 -5.05 1.74 17.00
CA ARG A 155 -4.41 1.61 15.69
C ARG A 155 -5.38 1.95 14.57
N LEU A 156 -5.04 3.00 13.84
CA LEU A 156 -5.76 3.38 12.63
C LEU A 156 -5.46 2.43 11.45
N TYR A 157 -4.24 1.91 11.38
CA TYR A 157 -3.76 1.16 10.22
C TYR A 157 -3.07 -0.13 10.62
N SER A 158 -3.22 -1.16 9.79
CA SER A 158 -2.66 -2.49 10.06
C SER A 158 -2.06 -3.10 8.80
N ARG A 159 -0.72 -3.09 8.73
CA ARG A 159 0.04 -3.72 7.64
C ARG A 159 0.15 -5.23 7.84
N PHE A 160 0.16 -5.97 6.74
CA PHE A 160 0.15 -7.43 6.81
C PHE A 160 1.14 -8.16 5.88
N LEU A 161 1.91 -7.50 5.02
CA LEU A 161 2.91 -8.22 4.19
C LEU A 161 4.24 -8.42 4.94
N ARG A 162 4.83 -9.62 4.79
CA ARG A 162 6.15 -10.02 5.31
C ARG A 162 7.07 -10.45 4.16
N GLY A 163 8.39 -10.34 4.37
CA GLY A 163 9.37 -10.60 3.29
C GLY A 163 9.16 -9.66 2.10
N ASN A 164 8.66 -8.46 2.36
CA ASN A 164 8.05 -7.58 1.37
C ASN A 164 9.01 -6.51 0.86
N SER A 165 10.29 -6.84 0.74
CA SER A 165 11.31 -5.86 0.39
C SER A 165 12.42 -6.46 -0.46
N ILE A 166 12.99 -5.63 -1.33
CA ILE A 166 14.11 -5.99 -2.21
C ILE A 166 15.15 -4.87 -2.17
N ALA A 167 16.42 -5.24 -2.00
CA ALA A 167 17.53 -4.29 -1.94
C ALA A 167 17.71 -3.59 -3.28
N LEU A 168 18.25 -2.37 -3.27
CA LEU A 168 18.65 -1.60 -4.45
C LEU A 168 20.15 -1.31 -4.35
N ASN A 169 20.86 -1.48 -5.45
CA ASN A 169 22.28 -1.15 -5.53
C ASN A 169 22.47 0.35 -5.77
N ASP A 170 21.67 0.96 -6.65
CA ASP A 170 21.64 2.40 -6.87
C ASP A 170 20.21 2.95 -6.91
N VAL A 171 19.84 3.78 -5.95
CA VAL A 171 18.51 4.44 -5.88
C VAL A 171 18.25 5.45 -7.00
N ARG A 172 19.24 5.72 -7.85
CA ARG A 172 19.14 6.59 -9.03
C ARG A 172 18.98 5.80 -10.33
N ASP A 173 19.29 4.50 -10.32
CA ASP A 173 19.11 3.64 -11.49
C ASP A 173 17.63 3.31 -11.70
N VAL A 174 17.01 4.06 -12.61
CA VAL A 174 15.60 3.90 -13.00
C VAL A 174 15.33 2.50 -13.57
N ASN A 175 16.28 1.90 -14.29
CA ASN A 175 16.09 0.57 -14.88
C ASN A 175 16.15 -0.53 -13.81
N GLU A 176 17.07 -0.40 -12.85
CA GLU A 176 17.11 -1.29 -11.68
C GLU A 176 15.81 -1.19 -10.88
N LEU A 177 15.39 0.04 -10.56
CA LEU A 177 14.16 0.32 -9.82
C LEU A 177 12.94 -0.29 -10.50
N GLU A 178 12.77 -0.03 -11.81
CA GLU A 178 11.64 -0.54 -12.58
C GLU A 178 11.60 -2.08 -12.57
N ARG A 179 12.74 -2.74 -12.84
CA ARG A 179 12.84 -4.20 -12.82
C ARG A 179 12.49 -4.76 -11.44
N LYS A 180 13.07 -4.22 -10.37
CA LYS A 180 12.85 -4.69 -8.99
C LYS A 180 11.44 -4.37 -8.48
N PHE A 181 10.82 -3.29 -8.94
CA PHE A 181 9.42 -2.98 -8.65
C PHE A 181 8.49 -4.06 -9.24
N VAL A 182 8.68 -4.38 -10.53
CA VAL A 182 7.89 -5.40 -11.23
C VAL A 182 8.13 -6.78 -10.60
N GLU A 183 9.39 -7.13 -10.32
CA GLU A 183 9.78 -8.38 -9.64
C GLU A 183 9.09 -8.52 -8.28
N LEU A 184 9.15 -7.48 -7.44
CA LEU A 184 8.56 -7.51 -6.11
C LEU A 184 7.04 -7.66 -6.19
N ILE A 185 6.36 -6.93 -7.09
CA ILE A 185 4.92 -7.09 -7.30
C ILE A 185 4.57 -8.51 -7.75
N ALA A 186 5.27 -9.04 -8.76
CA ALA A 186 5.00 -10.37 -9.28
C ALA A 186 5.19 -11.45 -8.20
N SER A 187 6.17 -11.26 -7.30
CA SER A 187 6.42 -12.20 -6.22
C SER A 187 5.28 -12.28 -5.18
N PHE A 188 4.38 -11.29 -5.11
CA PHE A 188 3.25 -11.23 -4.16
C PHE A 188 1.89 -11.63 -4.76
N GLU A 189 1.91 -12.26 -5.93
CA GLU A 189 0.71 -12.70 -6.62
C GLU A 189 -0.21 -13.62 -5.76
N PRO A 190 0.31 -14.65 -5.05
CA PRO A 190 -0.54 -15.49 -4.20
C PRO A 190 -1.27 -14.69 -3.11
N GLU A 191 -0.60 -13.70 -2.52
CA GLU A 191 -1.15 -12.83 -1.47
C GLU A 191 -2.26 -11.92 -2.02
N PHE A 192 -2.04 -11.36 -3.22
CA PHE A 192 -3.06 -10.55 -3.89
C PHE A 192 -4.29 -11.37 -4.26
N GLU A 193 -4.11 -12.57 -4.81
CA GLU A 193 -5.23 -13.45 -5.17
C GLU A 193 -6.00 -13.93 -3.93
N LEU A 194 -5.29 -14.23 -2.84
CA LEU A 194 -5.94 -14.60 -1.58
C LEU A 194 -6.80 -13.47 -1.04
N VAL A 195 -6.25 -12.26 -0.92
CA VAL A 195 -7.02 -11.12 -0.39
C VAL A 195 -8.21 -10.82 -1.30
N ALA A 196 -8.03 -10.87 -2.63
CA ALA A 196 -9.13 -10.69 -3.58
C ALA A 196 -10.30 -11.67 -3.30
N SER A 197 -9.98 -12.94 -3.02
CA SER A 197 -10.98 -13.98 -2.75
C SER A 197 -11.81 -13.76 -1.48
N VAL A 198 -11.29 -12.96 -0.52
CA VAL A 198 -11.98 -12.71 0.75
C VAL A 198 -12.61 -11.33 0.85
N VAL A 199 -12.34 -10.42 -0.10
CA VAL A 199 -13.01 -9.11 -0.15
C VAL A 199 -14.54 -9.21 -0.06
N PRO A 200 -15.20 -10.17 -0.77
CA PRO A 200 -16.65 -10.34 -0.66
C PRO A 200 -17.15 -10.68 0.75
N LEU A 201 -16.29 -11.26 1.60
CA LEU A 201 -16.61 -11.76 2.94
C LEU A 201 -16.35 -10.73 4.05
N LEU A 202 -15.74 -9.59 3.73
CA LEU A 202 -15.38 -8.59 4.73
C LEU A 202 -16.64 -8.03 5.43
N PRO A 203 -16.66 -7.82 6.75
CA PRO A 203 -17.79 -7.18 7.42
C PRO A 203 -17.95 -5.72 6.97
N ARG A 204 -19.12 -5.12 7.27
CA ARG A 204 -19.47 -3.72 7.00
C ARG A 204 -20.34 -3.14 8.08
#